data_AF-A0A7M7ME97-F1
#
_entry.id   AF-A0A7M7ME97-F1
#
_cell.length_a   1.000
_cell.length_b   1.000
_cell.length_c   1.000
_cell.angle_alpha   90.00
_cell.angle_beta   90.00
_cell.angle_gamma   90.00
#
_symmetry.space_group_name_H-M   'P 1'
#
loop_
_entity.id
_entity.type
_entity.pdbx_description
1 polymer ?
#
loop_
_entity_poly.entity_id
_entity_poly.type
_entity_poly.pdbx_seq_one_letter_code
_entity_poly.pdbx_strand_id
1 'polypeptide(L)'
;MCLCVYSVELQKLDWFRNFRNQQSFASYLKRHRMAKVHVCNVLVYENPSAFLKPFQFEITFECIEDLKEDLEWKIIYVGSAESEQYDQVLDTILVGPVPEGRHMFVFTADPPNPSKIPIQDLVGVTVVLLTCSYKEKEFIRVGYYVNVDYIDELKENPPATPQYENLVRNILATNPRITRFKINWDDNHNNGDHGVATNQENVPPVGASSSGIANVSNPEDSMGPLKNVQMVANPAAATNSKSEESSMDVN
;
A
#
# COMPACT_ATOMS: atom_id res chain seq x y z
N MET A 1 -77.94 -15.55 24.64
CA MET A 1 -77.93 -14.86 23.33
C MET A 1 -76.49 -14.50 22.99
N CYS A 2 -76.05 -14.85 21.77
CA CYS A 2 -74.79 -14.54 21.07
C CYS A 2 -73.45 -14.95 21.74
N LEU A 3 -72.66 -15.91 21.23
CA LEU A 3 -71.82 -15.90 20.00
C LEU A 3 -70.88 -14.67 19.97
N CYS A 4 -69.58 -14.71 19.67
CA CYS A 4 -68.57 -15.71 19.31
C CYS A 4 -67.21 -14.97 19.27
N VAL A 5 -66.12 -15.64 19.67
CA VAL A 5 -64.70 -15.63 19.23
C VAL A 5 -64.09 -14.44 18.43
N TYR A 6 -62.79 -14.23 18.64
CA TYR A 6 -61.77 -13.46 17.86
C TYR A 6 -61.50 -12.02 18.34
N SER A 7 -60.29 -11.47 18.36
CA SER A 7 -58.93 -11.97 18.11
C SER A 7 -57.98 -10.90 18.66
N VAL A 8 -56.80 -11.31 19.05
CA VAL A 8 -55.65 -10.46 19.38
C VAL A 8 -55.23 -9.69 18.12
N GLU A 9 -55.35 -8.37 18.06
CA GLU A 9 -54.54 -7.54 17.13
C GLU A 9 -54.47 -6.05 17.53
N LEU A 10 -53.75 -5.76 18.61
CA LEU A 10 -53.30 -4.40 18.98
C LEU A 10 -51.87 -4.19 18.48
N GLN A 11 -51.65 -4.07 17.17
CA GLN A 11 -50.33 -3.61 16.67
C GLN A 11 -50.23 -3.04 15.25
N LYS A 12 -51.31 -2.53 14.66
CA LYS A 12 -51.21 -1.78 13.40
C LYS A 12 -52.16 -0.60 13.44
N LEU A 13 -51.63 0.60 13.69
CA LEU A 13 -52.03 1.91 13.14
C LEU A 13 -51.54 3.06 14.04
N ASP A 14 -50.22 3.21 14.18
CA ASP A 14 -49.57 4.48 14.56
C ASP A 14 -48.57 4.90 13.46
N TRP A 15 -48.96 4.66 12.20
CA TRP A 15 -48.15 4.90 11.01
C TRP A 15 -48.37 6.29 10.38
N PHE A 16 -48.85 7.31 11.11
CA PHE A 16 -49.10 8.62 10.45
C PHE A 16 -48.87 9.91 11.24
N ARG A 17 -48.16 9.91 12.38
CA ARG A 17 -47.94 11.18 13.10
C ARG A 17 -46.67 11.25 13.95
N ASN A 18 -45.50 11.18 13.31
CA ASN A 18 -44.34 11.99 13.72
C ASN A 18 -43.23 12.00 12.66
N PHE A 19 -43.53 12.73 11.60
CA PHE A 19 -42.61 13.15 10.55
C PHE A 19 -41.68 14.25 11.10
N ARG A 20 -40.79 13.91 12.05
CA ARG A 20 -39.83 14.88 12.61
C ARG A 20 -38.57 14.25 13.22
N ASN A 21 -38.03 13.20 12.59
CA ASN A 21 -36.77 12.62 13.03
C ASN A 21 -35.87 12.08 11.91
N GLN A 22 -35.97 12.63 10.69
CA GLN A 22 -35.06 12.26 9.59
C GLN A 22 -33.68 12.95 9.67
N GLN A 23 -33.53 14.06 10.41
CA GLN A 23 -32.21 14.71 10.57
C GLN A 23 -31.28 13.96 11.54
N SER A 24 -31.81 13.11 12.42
CA SER A 24 -31.01 12.40 13.44
C SER A 24 -30.51 11.03 12.99
N PHE A 25 -31.08 10.42 11.95
CA PHE A 25 -30.63 9.12 11.45
C PHE A 25 -29.47 9.26 10.45
N ALA A 26 -29.51 10.30 9.60
CA ALA A 26 -28.41 10.63 8.69
C ALA A 26 -27.13 11.06 9.43
N SER A 27 -27.25 11.71 10.59
CA SER A 27 -26.14 12.12 11.45
C SER A 27 -25.56 10.96 12.27
N TYR A 28 -26.37 9.94 12.59
CA TYR A 28 -25.92 8.75 13.33
C TYR A 28 -25.28 7.69 12.42
N LEU A 29 -25.76 7.53 11.17
CA LEU A 29 -25.08 6.74 10.13
C LEU A 29 -23.81 7.44 9.58
N LYS A 30 -23.65 8.75 9.82
CA LYS A 30 -22.47 9.57 9.46
C LYS A 30 -21.18 9.23 10.20
N ARG A 31 -21.21 8.29 11.15
CA ARG A 31 -20.06 7.95 12.00
C ARG A 31 -19.47 6.57 11.77
N HIS A 32 -19.84 5.90 10.69
CA HIS A 32 -18.95 4.92 10.08
C HIS A 32 -18.05 5.69 9.13
N ARG A 33 -16.76 5.80 9.48
CA ARG A 33 -15.71 6.44 8.67
C ARG A 33 -15.61 5.77 7.30
N MET A 34 -16.50 6.12 6.40
CA MET A 34 -16.40 5.79 4.99
C MET A 34 -15.17 6.52 4.45
N ALA A 35 -14.44 5.88 3.55
CA ALA A 35 -13.38 6.57 2.82
C ALA A 35 -14.00 7.76 2.09
N LYS A 36 -13.41 8.96 2.18
CA LYS A 36 -13.91 10.13 1.45
C LYS A 36 -13.59 10.07 -0.04
N VAL A 37 -12.62 9.24 -0.40
CA VAL A 37 -12.14 9.04 -1.78
C VAL A 37 -12.34 7.59 -2.19
N HIS A 38 -12.92 7.40 -3.36
CA HIS A 38 -13.12 6.10 -3.98
C HIS A 38 -12.50 6.06 -5.36
N VAL A 39 -11.47 5.22 -5.56
CA VAL A 39 -10.95 4.95 -6.90
C VAL A 39 -11.96 4.09 -7.66
N CYS A 40 -12.50 4.63 -8.76
CA CYS A 40 -13.52 4.01 -9.57
C CYS A 40 -12.93 3.11 -10.66
N ASN A 41 -11.87 3.58 -11.32
CA ASN A 41 -11.24 2.86 -12.42
C ASN A 41 -9.76 3.25 -12.57
N VAL A 42 -8.95 2.31 -13.03
CA VAL A 42 -7.56 2.54 -13.42
C VAL A 42 -7.32 1.82 -14.75
N LEU A 43 -7.13 2.58 -15.83
CA LEU A 43 -6.78 2.03 -17.15
C LEU A 43 -5.27 2.05 -17.32
N VAL A 44 -4.73 0.96 -17.86
CA VAL A 44 -3.31 0.83 -18.21
C VAL A 44 -3.14 1.09 -19.70
N TYR A 45 -2.35 2.08 -20.07
CA TYR A 45 -2.02 2.37 -21.47
C TYR A 45 -0.69 1.73 -21.90
N GLU A 46 -0.50 1.65 -23.22
CA GLU A 46 0.71 1.09 -23.86
C GLU A 46 1.17 -0.24 -23.23
N ASN A 47 0.32 -1.27 -23.30
CA ASN A 47 0.59 -2.58 -22.71
C ASN A 47 0.18 -3.73 -23.65
N PRO A 48 1.07 -4.72 -23.92
CA PRO A 48 2.48 -4.82 -23.50
C PRO A 48 3.38 -3.77 -24.18
N SER A 49 4.56 -3.51 -23.61
CA SER A 49 5.51 -2.50 -24.12
C SER A 49 6.95 -2.80 -23.71
N ALA A 50 7.91 -2.11 -24.33
CA ALA A 50 9.32 -2.24 -23.96
C ALA A 50 9.54 -1.86 -22.49
N PHE A 51 10.46 -2.55 -21.82
CA PHE A 51 10.73 -2.36 -20.40
C PHE A 51 11.09 -0.91 -20.04
N LEU A 52 11.87 -0.25 -20.90
CA LEU A 52 12.35 1.13 -20.73
C LEU A 52 11.35 2.20 -21.20
N LYS A 53 10.11 1.85 -21.57
CA LYS A 53 9.09 2.86 -21.83
C LYS A 53 8.49 3.40 -20.52
N PRO A 54 7.98 4.64 -20.49
CA PRO A 54 7.23 5.15 -19.33
C PRO A 54 5.98 4.31 -19.01
N PHE A 55 5.63 4.20 -17.75
CA PHE A 55 4.31 3.72 -17.31
C PHE A 55 3.27 4.80 -17.53
N GLN A 56 2.04 4.41 -17.87
CA GLN A 56 0.94 5.35 -18.06
C GLN A 56 -0.37 4.76 -17.57
N PHE A 57 -0.98 5.42 -16.59
CA PHE A 57 -2.24 5.03 -15.97
C PHE A 57 -3.27 6.16 -16.10
N GLU A 58 -4.47 5.88 -16.59
CA GLU A 58 -5.60 6.81 -16.44
C GLU A 58 -6.37 6.43 -15.17
N ILE A 59 -6.38 7.35 -14.20
CA ILE A 59 -6.98 7.13 -12.90
C ILE A 59 -8.27 7.93 -12.86
N THR A 60 -9.38 7.24 -12.56
CA THR A 60 -10.67 7.87 -12.27
C THR A 60 -11.04 7.61 -10.81
N PHE A 61 -11.32 8.66 -10.06
CA PHE A 61 -11.73 8.58 -8.66
C PHE A 61 -12.86 9.54 -8.35
N GLU A 62 -13.58 9.27 -7.26
CA GLU A 62 -14.70 10.07 -6.77
C GLU A 62 -14.40 10.53 -5.35
N CYS A 63 -14.55 11.84 -5.11
CA CYS A 63 -14.55 12.45 -3.79
C CYS A 63 -15.99 12.69 -3.35
N ILE A 64 -16.34 12.20 -2.16
CA ILE A 64 -17.67 12.38 -1.58
C ILE A 64 -17.83 13.78 -0.96
N GLU A 65 -16.73 14.43 -0.60
CA GLU A 65 -16.71 15.80 -0.07
C GLU A 65 -15.38 16.48 -0.38
N ASP A 66 -15.35 17.80 -0.24
CA ASP A 66 -14.16 18.62 -0.46
C ASP A 66 -13.01 18.24 0.49
N LEU A 67 -11.88 17.83 -0.07
CA LEU A 67 -10.63 17.64 0.67
C LEU A 67 -9.87 18.95 0.82
N LYS A 68 -9.33 19.18 2.02
CA LYS A 68 -8.59 20.40 2.34
C LYS A 68 -7.11 20.32 1.98
N GLU A 69 -6.56 19.11 2.01
CA GLU A 69 -5.17 18.82 1.66
C GLU A 69 -5.10 18.01 0.37
N ASP A 70 -3.89 17.89 -0.16
CA ASP A 70 -3.64 17.19 -1.41
C ASP A 70 -3.65 15.68 -1.20
N LEU A 71 -4.09 14.97 -2.24
CA LEU A 71 -3.84 13.55 -2.39
C LEU A 71 -2.44 13.35 -2.96
N GLU A 72 -1.64 12.54 -2.30
CA GLU A 72 -0.34 12.11 -2.80
C GLU A 72 -0.51 10.78 -3.52
N TRP A 73 -0.17 10.74 -4.81
CA TRP A 73 -0.18 9.53 -5.62
C TRP A 73 1.25 9.13 -5.96
N LYS A 74 1.58 7.84 -5.81
CA LYS A 74 2.90 7.30 -6.16
C LYS A 74 2.77 6.08 -7.05
N ILE A 75 3.62 6.00 -8.06
CA ILE A 75 3.88 4.77 -8.80
C ILE A 75 5.16 4.16 -8.24
N ILE A 76 5.08 2.92 -7.76
CA ILE A 76 6.19 2.21 -7.14
C ILE A 76 6.41 0.90 -7.89
N TYR A 77 7.62 0.66 -8.36
CA TYR A 77 8.02 -0.60 -8.97
C TYR A 77 8.72 -1.47 -7.93
N VAL A 78 8.25 -2.70 -7.75
CA VAL A 78 8.86 -3.67 -6.84
C VAL A 78 10.09 -4.27 -7.51
N GLY A 79 11.27 -3.96 -6.99
CA GLY A 79 12.53 -4.43 -7.58
C GLY A 79 12.87 -5.87 -7.23
N SER A 80 12.39 -6.37 -6.09
CA SER A 80 12.55 -7.76 -5.66
C SER A 80 11.41 -8.15 -4.74
N ALA A 81 10.93 -9.38 -4.87
CA ALA A 81 9.91 -9.91 -3.96
C ALA A 81 10.44 -10.17 -2.54
N GLU A 82 11.76 -10.27 -2.38
CA GLU A 82 12.41 -10.62 -1.11
C GLU A 82 12.70 -9.38 -0.24
N SER A 83 12.78 -8.19 -0.84
CA SER A 83 13.17 -6.99 -0.11
C SER A 83 12.64 -5.70 -0.73
N GLU A 84 11.94 -4.92 0.08
CA GLU A 84 11.45 -3.57 -0.25
C GLU A 84 12.58 -2.56 -0.48
N GLN A 85 13.83 -2.88 -0.12
CA GLN A 85 14.98 -1.99 -0.34
C GLN A 85 15.27 -1.73 -1.83
N TYR A 86 14.78 -2.61 -2.70
CA TYR A 86 14.90 -2.50 -4.15
C TYR A 86 13.69 -1.80 -4.78
N ASP A 87 12.68 -1.43 -4.00
CA ASP A 87 11.51 -0.72 -4.51
C ASP A 87 11.92 0.66 -5.01
N GLN A 88 11.41 1.00 -6.18
CA GLN A 88 11.71 2.26 -6.84
C GLN A 88 10.42 3.06 -6.94
N VAL A 89 10.35 4.19 -6.24
CA VAL A 89 9.32 5.20 -6.50
C VAL A 89 9.65 5.84 -7.84
N LEU A 90 8.82 5.55 -8.84
CA LEU A 90 9.03 6.02 -10.22
C LEU A 90 8.63 7.48 -10.35
N ASP A 91 7.49 7.86 -9.76
CA ASP A 91 7.05 9.25 -9.68
C ASP A 91 6.09 9.46 -8.51
N THR A 92 5.98 10.72 -8.08
CA THR A 92 5.06 11.19 -7.03
C THR A 92 4.38 12.47 -7.50
N ILE A 93 3.06 12.49 -7.47
CA ILE A 93 2.28 13.70 -7.78
C ILE A 93 1.36 14.06 -6.62
N LEU A 94 1.11 15.36 -6.48
CA LEU A 94 0.13 15.91 -5.55
C LEU A 94 -1.08 16.40 -6.35
N VAL A 95 -2.27 16.00 -5.91
CA VAL A 95 -3.53 16.39 -6.52
C VAL A 95 -4.37 17.09 -5.44
N GLY A 96 -4.46 18.41 -5.52
CA GLY A 96 -5.36 19.19 -4.67
C GLY A 96 -5.32 20.70 -4.93
N PRO A 97 -6.22 21.47 -4.28
CA PRO A 97 -7.32 20.99 -3.43
C PRO A 97 -8.36 20.21 -4.24
N VAL A 98 -8.96 19.16 -3.65
CA VAL A 98 -9.83 18.23 -4.39
C VAL A 98 -11.30 18.47 -4.02
N PRO A 99 -12.12 19.06 -4.91
CA PRO A 99 -13.53 19.28 -4.63
C PRO A 99 -14.33 17.97 -4.69
N GLU A 100 -15.53 17.99 -4.12
CA GLU A 100 -16.52 16.92 -4.28
C GLU A 100 -16.78 16.63 -5.77
N GLY A 101 -16.92 15.34 -6.10
CA GLY A 101 -17.28 14.87 -7.43
C GLY A 101 -16.28 13.87 -8.01
N ARG A 102 -16.44 13.61 -9.31
CA ARG A 102 -15.65 12.63 -10.04
C ARG A 102 -14.53 13.32 -10.81
N HIS A 103 -13.32 12.81 -10.63
CA HIS A 103 -12.08 13.33 -11.20
C HIS A 103 -11.38 12.26 -12.02
N MET A 104 -10.66 12.71 -13.04
CA MET A 104 -9.88 11.84 -13.91
C MET A 104 -8.60 12.54 -14.32
N PHE A 105 -7.49 11.83 -14.30
CA PHE A 105 -6.21 12.32 -14.79
C PHE A 105 -5.35 11.16 -15.30
N VAL A 106 -4.36 11.49 -16.13
CA VAL A 106 -3.36 10.55 -16.62
C VAL A 106 -2.08 10.72 -15.80
N PHE A 107 -1.61 9.64 -15.21
CA PHE A 107 -0.37 9.57 -14.44
C PHE A 107 0.68 8.83 -15.25
N THR A 108 1.71 9.55 -15.69
CA THR A 108 2.84 8.99 -16.44
C THR A 108 4.09 9.01 -15.56
N ALA A 109 4.89 7.94 -15.57
CA ALA A 109 6.16 7.88 -14.85
C ALA A 109 7.23 7.19 -15.68
N ASP A 110 8.48 7.62 -15.53
CA ASP A 110 9.64 6.98 -16.18
C ASP A 110 9.81 5.52 -15.72
N PRO A 111 10.43 4.64 -16.53
CA PRO A 111 10.68 3.25 -16.14
C PRO A 111 11.60 3.16 -14.89
N PRO A 112 11.59 2.02 -14.16
CA PRO A 112 12.57 1.77 -13.11
C PRO A 112 13.99 1.75 -13.67
N ASN A 113 14.96 2.09 -12.83
CA ASN A 113 16.36 1.90 -13.17
C ASN A 113 16.71 0.41 -13.08
N PRO A 114 17.05 -0.26 -14.20
CA PRO A 114 17.30 -1.69 -14.20
C PRO A 114 18.57 -2.09 -13.46
N SER A 115 19.56 -1.19 -13.33
CA SER A 115 20.80 -1.47 -12.60
C SER A 115 20.61 -1.54 -11.08
N LYS A 116 19.46 -1.07 -10.57
CA LYS A 116 19.07 -1.20 -9.15
C LYS A 116 18.25 -2.46 -8.87
N ILE A 117 17.88 -3.21 -9.91
CA ILE A 117 17.11 -4.45 -9.78
C ILE A 117 18.11 -5.61 -9.69
N PRO A 118 17.97 -6.53 -8.72
CA PRO A 118 18.80 -7.72 -8.68
C PRO A 118 18.66 -8.53 -9.97
N ILE A 119 19.77 -9.06 -10.49
CA ILE A 119 19.80 -9.72 -11.81
C ILE A 119 18.82 -10.91 -11.86
N GLN A 120 18.69 -11.65 -10.75
CA GLN A 120 17.77 -12.79 -10.66
C GLN A 120 16.28 -12.38 -10.70
N ASP A 121 15.95 -11.14 -10.34
CA ASP A 121 14.57 -10.63 -10.27
C ASP A 121 14.20 -9.77 -11.48
N LEU A 122 15.15 -9.52 -12.38
CA LEU A 122 14.96 -8.67 -13.55
C LEU A 122 14.00 -9.27 -14.58
N VAL A 123 14.01 -10.59 -14.73
CA VAL A 123 13.17 -11.36 -15.66
C VAL A 123 12.24 -12.24 -14.86
N GLY A 124 10.95 -12.24 -15.22
CA GLY A 124 9.90 -12.97 -14.53
C GLY A 124 8.80 -12.04 -14.02
N VAL A 125 8.08 -12.49 -13.00
CA VAL A 125 6.91 -11.79 -12.48
C VAL A 125 7.30 -10.90 -11.30
N THR A 126 6.95 -9.63 -11.39
CA THR A 126 7.03 -8.65 -10.30
C THR A 126 5.72 -7.86 -10.20
N VAL A 127 5.71 -6.75 -9.45
CA VAL A 127 4.54 -5.92 -9.18
C VAL A 127 4.85 -4.44 -9.39
N VAL A 128 3.90 -3.73 -9.98
CA VAL A 128 3.84 -2.26 -9.92
C VAL A 128 2.66 -1.85 -9.04
N LEU A 129 2.89 -0.89 -8.14
CA LEU A 129 1.93 -0.40 -7.17
C LEU A 129 1.58 1.05 -7.47
N LEU A 130 0.29 1.35 -7.54
CA LEU A 130 -0.25 2.70 -7.47
C LEU A 130 -0.78 2.91 -6.05
N THR A 131 -0.15 3.79 -5.29
CA THR A 131 -0.60 4.14 -3.93
C THR A 131 -1.23 5.53 -3.94
N CYS A 132 -2.22 5.73 -3.06
CA CYS A 132 -2.75 7.05 -2.78
C CYS A 132 -2.83 7.27 -1.27
N SER A 133 -2.29 8.40 -0.84
CA SER A 133 -2.22 8.84 0.53
C SER A 133 -2.93 10.18 0.70
N TYR A 134 -3.52 10.38 1.87
CA TYR A 134 -4.04 11.66 2.31
C TYR A 134 -3.45 11.93 3.70
N LYS A 135 -2.85 13.11 3.91
CA LYS A 135 -2.16 13.46 5.17
C LYS A 135 -1.10 12.43 5.57
N GLU A 136 -0.28 12.00 4.61
CA GLU A 136 0.77 10.96 4.79
C GLU A 136 0.22 9.57 5.22
N LYS A 137 -1.10 9.36 5.17
CA LYS A 137 -1.72 8.07 5.45
C LYS A 137 -2.22 7.45 4.16
N GLU A 138 -1.55 6.37 3.75
CA GLU A 138 -2.00 5.53 2.64
C GLU A 138 -3.38 4.95 2.97
N PHE A 139 -4.35 5.13 2.07
CA PHE A 139 -5.70 4.56 2.22
C PHE A 139 -6.06 3.58 1.12
N ILE A 140 -5.34 3.60 0.00
CA ILE A 140 -5.54 2.64 -1.09
C ILE A 140 -4.23 2.32 -1.80
N ARG A 141 -4.10 1.05 -2.17
CA ARG A 141 -3.04 0.49 -3.00
C ARG A 141 -3.66 -0.35 -4.10
N VAL A 142 -3.30 -0.07 -5.34
CA VAL A 142 -3.68 -0.86 -6.51
C VAL A 142 -2.42 -1.48 -7.08
N GLY A 143 -2.27 -2.78 -6.91
CA GLY A 143 -1.14 -3.54 -7.42
C GLY A 143 -1.47 -4.27 -8.72
N TYR A 144 -0.55 -4.23 -9.67
CA TYR A 144 -0.62 -5.03 -10.90
C TYR A 144 0.58 -5.96 -10.98
N TYR A 145 0.34 -7.22 -11.33
CA TYR A 145 1.44 -8.09 -11.73
C TYR A 145 2.02 -7.60 -13.06
N VAL A 146 3.34 -7.58 -13.13
CA VAL A 146 4.12 -7.23 -14.32
C VAL A 146 4.96 -8.45 -14.65
N ASN A 147 4.76 -9.02 -15.83
CA ASN A 147 5.65 -10.04 -16.36
C ASN A 147 6.69 -9.38 -17.25
N VAL A 148 7.96 -9.54 -16.93
CA VAL A 148 9.10 -9.03 -17.71
C VAL A 148 9.78 -10.21 -18.37
N ASP A 149 9.85 -10.21 -19.69
CA ASP A 149 10.49 -11.28 -20.48
C ASP A 149 11.38 -10.68 -21.58
N TYR A 150 12.34 -11.47 -22.05
CA TYR A 150 13.04 -11.15 -23.29
C TYR A 150 12.13 -11.29 -24.51
N ILE A 151 12.48 -10.60 -25.59
CA ILE A 151 11.88 -10.85 -26.90
C ILE A 151 12.36 -12.17 -27.52
N ASP A 152 11.44 -12.89 -28.16
CA ASP A 152 11.66 -14.03 -29.06
C ASP A 152 12.81 -14.98 -28.68
N GLU A 153 13.86 -15.02 -29.51
CA GLU A 153 14.97 -15.99 -29.46
C GLU A 153 15.79 -15.92 -28.16
N LEU A 154 15.81 -14.75 -27.51
CA LEU A 154 16.52 -14.55 -26.25
C LEU A 154 15.79 -15.16 -25.04
N LYS A 155 14.55 -15.64 -25.21
CA LYS A 155 13.84 -16.39 -24.17
C LYS A 155 14.44 -17.77 -23.95
N GLU A 156 14.84 -18.46 -25.02
CA GLU A 156 15.38 -19.82 -24.93
C GLU A 156 16.83 -19.82 -24.45
N ASN A 157 17.60 -18.80 -24.83
CA ASN A 157 19.00 -18.64 -24.47
C ASN A 157 19.26 -17.23 -23.92
N PRO A 158 18.91 -16.96 -22.66
CA PRO A 158 19.10 -15.63 -22.08
C PRO A 158 20.59 -15.28 -22.01
N PRO A 159 20.97 -14.03 -22.31
CA PRO A 159 22.35 -13.59 -22.28
C PRO A 159 22.89 -13.57 -20.85
N ALA A 160 24.18 -13.88 -20.68
CA ALA A 160 24.83 -13.85 -19.37
C ALA A 160 24.87 -12.44 -18.73
N THR A 161 24.92 -11.40 -19.57
CA THR A 161 24.78 -10.00 -19.15
C THR A 161 23.41 -9.50 -19.60
N PRO A 162 22.59 -8.92 -18.71
CA PRO A 162 21.28 -8.41 -19.08
C PRO A 162 21.32 -7.38 -20.20
N GLN A 163 20.42 -7.55 -21.17
CA GLN A 163 20.21 -6.62 -22.29
C GLN A 163 18.85 -5.94 -22.12
N TYR A 164 18.83 -4.78 -21.47
CA TYR A 164 17.58 -4.13 -21.01
C TYR A 164 16.68 -3.69 -22.18
N GLU A 165 17.27 -3.36 -23.31
CA GLU A 165 16.59 -2.93 -24.54
C GLU A 165 15.75 -4.05 -25.16
N ASN A 166 16.12 -5.30 -24.87
CA ASN A 166 15.45 -6.50 -25.37
C ASN A 166 14.41 -7.04 -24.37
N LEU A 167 14.14 -6.33 -23.28
CA LEU A 167 13.11 -6.68 -22.32
C LEU A 167 11.77 -6.04 -22.70
N VAL A 168 10.72 -6.85 -22.63
CA VAL A 168 9.33 -6.42 -22.77
C VAL A 168 8.62 -6.68 -21.45
N ARG A 169 7.81 -5.71 -21.03
CA ARG A 169 6.94 -5.85 -19.87
C ARG A 169 5.49 -5.97 -20.30
N ASN A 170 4.76 -6.82 -19.59
CA ASN A 170 3.33 -7.00 -19.73
C ASN A 170 2.65 -6.90 -18.37
N ILE A 171 1.83 -5.88 -18.20
CA ILE A 171 1.05 -5.60 -17.00
C ILE A 171 -0.27 -6.37 -17.09
N LEU A 172 -0.59 -7.19 -16.09
CA LEU A 172 -1.86 -7.91 -16.00
C LEU A 172 -3.00 -6.95 -15.58
N ALA A 173 -3.40 -6.07 -16.50
CA ALA A 173 -4.36 -5.00 -16.26
C ALA A 173 -5.77 -5.50 -15.87
N THR A 174 -6.12 -6.74 -16.22
CA THR A 174 -7.45 -7.31 -16.00
C THR A 174 -7.68 -7.81 -14.57
N ASN A 175 -6.62 -7.99 -13.77
CA ASN A 175 -6.73 -8.54 -12.42
C ASN A 175 -5.91 -7.72 -11.41
N PRO A 176 -6.26 -6.44 -11.19
CA PRO A 176 -5.62 -5.62 -10.17
C PRO A 176 -5.88 -6.17 -8.76
N ARG A 177 -4.88 -6.08 -7.89
CA ARG A 177 -5.01 -6.34 -6.46
C ARG A 177 -5.26 -5.03 -5.73
N ILE A 178 -6.43 -4.90 -5.10
CA ILE A 178 -6.81 -3.68 -4.40
C ILE A 178 -6.74 -3.93 -2.89
N THR A 179 -5.91 -3.18 -2.21
CA THR A 179 -5.83 -3.13 -0.75
C THR A 179 -6.31 -1.77 -0.28
N ARG A 180 -7.16 -1.75 0.75
CA ARG A 180 -7.72 -0.52 1.32
C ARG A 180 -7.38 -0.44 2.80
N PHE A 181 -6.92 0.71 3.24
CA PHE A 181 -6.58 0.98 4.63
C PHE A 181 -7.54 2.02 5.20
N LYS A 182 -7.94 1.83 6.46
CA LYS A 182 -8.76 2.82 7.16
C LYS A 182 -7.85 3.92 7.67
N ILE A 183 -8.15 5.16 7.30
CA ILE A 183 -7.41 6.34 7.77
C ILE A 183 -8.34 7.31 8.50
N ASN A 184 -7.73 8.24 9.23
CA ASN A 184 -8.43 9.41 9.72
C ASN A 184 -8.44 10.50 8.64
N TRP A 185 -9.63 10.91 8.21
CA TRP A 185 -9.80 11.94 7.18
C TRP A 185 -9.98 13.35 7.75
N ASP A 186 -10.29 13.45 9.05
CA ASP A 186 -10.52 14.71 9.75
C ASP A 186 -9.38 15.00 10.72
N ASP A 187 -9.09 16.27 10.96
CA ASP A 187 -8.19 16.70 12.04
C ASP A 187 -8.86 16.56 13.41
N ASN A 188 -9.31 15.35 13.75
CA ASN A 188 -9.68 15.06 15.13
C ASN A 188 -8.40 15.04 15.96
N HIS A 189 -8.14 16.16 16.62
CA HIS A 189 -7.12 16.36 17.63
C HIS A 189 -7.43 15.56 18.91
N ASN A 190 -7.74 14.27 18.78
CA ASN A 190 -7.88 13.37 19.92
C ASN A 190 -6.61 12.51 20.01
N ASN A 191 -5.73 12.93 20.90
CA ASN A 191 -4.57 12.17 21.35
C ASN A 191 -4.97 10.74 21.74
N GLY A 192 -4.25 9.76 21.18
CA GLY A 192 -4.17 8.39 21.68
C GLY A 192 -5.08 7.40 20.99
N ASP A 193 -4.60 6.77 19.91
CA ASP A 193 -4.88 5.34 19.71
C ASP A 193 -3.77 4.67 18.90
N HIS A 194 -3.17 3.63 19.49
CA HIS A 194 -2.16 2.76 18.89
C HIS A 194 -2.84 1.47 18.39
N GLY A 195 -2.73 1.18 17.08
CA GLY A 195 -3.03 -0.14 16.47
C GLY A 195 -4.53 -0.49 16.41
N VAL A 196 -5.04 -1.30 15.49
CA VAL A 196 -4.57 -2.65 15.14
C VAL A 196 -5.05 -3.00 13.71
N ALA A 197 -4.18 -3.62 12.93
CA ALA A 197 -4.56 -4.32 11.70
C ALA A 197 -5.38 -5.57 12.06
N THR A 198 -6.65 -5.62 11.68
CA THR A 198 -7.44 -6.85 11.78
C THR A 198 -7.18 -7.72 10.55
N ASN A 199 -6.28 -8.69 10.68
CA ASN A 199 -6.22 -9.85 9.80
C ASN A 199 -7.31 -10.83 10.25
N GLN A 200 -8.26 -11.18 9.38
CA GLN A 200 -9.22 -12.25 9.64
C GLN A 200 -8.69 -13.55 9.05
N GLU A 201 -8.36 -14.50 9.91
CA GLU A 201 -8.07 -15.89 9.56
C GLU A 201 -9.17 -16.80 10.17
N ASN A 202 -9.70 -17.70 9.34
CA ASN A 202 -10.78 -18.63 9.66
C ASN A 202 -10.29 -19.75 10.60
N VAL A 203 -10.92 -19.92 11.77
CA VAL A 203 -10.84 -21.16 12.57
C VAL A 203 -12.22 -21.49 13.17
N PRO A 204 -12.72 -22.75 13.09
CA PRO A 204 -14.04 -23.13 13.61
C PRO A 204 -14.03 -23.33 15.14
N PRO A 205 -15.22 -23.34 15.80
CA PRO A 205 -15.30 -23.26 17.25
C PRO A 205 -15.22 -24.65 17.90
N VAL A 206 -14.44 -24.76 18.98
CA VAL A 206 -14.54 -25.87 19.95
C VAL A 206 -14.73 -25.28 21.34
N GLY A 207 -15.71 -25.81 22.07
CA GLY A 207 -16.31 -25.20 23.24
C GLY A 207 -15.68 -25.48 24.61
N ALA A 208 -16.18 -24.70 25.57
CA ALA A 208 -16.35 -24.93 27.00
C ALA A 208 -15.16 -25.44 27.85
N SER A 209 -14.66 -24.63 28.79
CA SER A 209 -15.13 -24.62 30.20
C SER A 209 -14.19 -23.87 31.19
N SER A 210 -14.83 -23.15 32.11
CA SER A 210 -14.49 -22.83 33.53
C SER A 210 -13.13 -22.22 33.94
N SER A 211 -13.19 -20.93 34.29
CA SER A 211 -12.89 -20.29 35.59
C SER A 211 -11.94 -20.96 36.61
N GLY A 212 -10.93 -20.20 37.05
CA GLY A 212 -10.22 -20.38 38.33
C GLY A 212 -9.15 -19.30 38.58
N ILE A 213 -9.35 -18.47 39.61
CA ILE A 213 -8.44 -17.42 40.11
C ILE A 213 -7.60 -18.00 41.27
N ALA A 214 -6.29 -17.71 41.36
CA ALA A 214 -5.62 -17.11 42.55
C ALA A 214 -4.08 -17.28 42.61
N ASN A 215 -3.42 -16.14 42.89
CA ASN A 215 -2.29 -15.84 43.81
C ASN A 215 -0.85 -16.40 43.65
N VAL A 216 0.06 -15.48 43.25
CA VAL A 216 1.19 -14.82 43.98
C VAL A 216 2.12 -15.60 44.96
N SER A 217 3.42 -15.25 44.86
CA SER A 217 4.62 -15.40 45.75
C SER A 217 5.47 -16.68 45.58
N ASN A 218 6.81 -16.71 45.55
CA ASN A 218 7.92 -15.74 45.72
C ASN A 218 9.23 -16.33 45.07
N PRO A 219 10.39 -15.62 45.06
CA PRO A 219 11.55 -15.83 44.16
C PRO A 219 12.77 -16.56 44.77
N GLU A 220 13.88 -16.53 44.01
CA GLU A 220 15.26 -17.08 44.19
C GLU A 220 15.51 -18.33 43.31
N ASP A 221 16.54 -18.43 42.46
CA ASP A 221 17.93 -18.05 42.70
C ASP A 221 18.78 -17.95 41.40
N SER A 222 19.74 -17.01 41.44
CA SER A 222 21.11 -17.03 40.89
C SER A 222 21.43 -17.46 39.44
N MET A 223 21.91 -16.51 38.61
CA MET A 223 23.32 -16.42 38.19
C MET A 223 23.56 -15.17 37.32
N GLY A 224 24.60 -14.41 37.68
CA GLY A 224 24.94 -13.07 37.22
C GLY A 224 25.67 -12.95 35.86
N PRO A 225 26.33 -11.79 35.60
CA PRO A 225 26.21 -11.11 34.31
C PRO A 225 27.48 -11.20 33.44
N LEU A 226 27.31 -11.03 32.12
CA LEU A 226 28.42 -10.63 31.25
C LEU A 226 28.24 -9.18 30.78
N LYS A 227 29.25 -8.38 31.13
CA LYS A 227 29.43 -6.97 30.79
C LYS A 227 29.86 -6.79 29.33
N ASN A 228 29.48 -5.63 28.79
CA ASN A 228 29.96 -4.97 27.57
C ASN A 228 31.47 -5.13 27.30
N VAL A 229 31.82 -5.24 26.01
CA VAL A 229 32.99 -4.53 25.46
C VAL A 229 32.60 -3.83 24.15
N GLN A 230 32.81 -2.52 24.18
CA GLN A 230 32.79 -1.58 23.08
C GLN A 230 34.20 -1.47 22.52
N MET A 231 34.37 -1.42 21.20
CA MET A 231 35.63 -1.00 20.58
C MET A 231 35.39 0.23 19.70
N VAL A 232 35.98 1.33 20.13
CA VAL A 232 36.14 2.59 19.40
C VAL A 232 37.48 2.54 18.66
N ALA A 233 37.52 3.23 17.51
CA ALA A 233 38.58 3.36 16.53
C ALA A 233 40.00 3.71 17.06
N ASN A 234 41.00 3.50 16.20
CA ASN A 234 42.16 4.39 16.13
C ASN A 234 42.70 4.51 14.68
N PRO A 235 43.02 5.73 14.19
CA PRO A 235 43.72 5.98 12.93
C PRO A 235 45.24 6.21 13.13
N ALA A 236 45.95 6.46 12.00
CA ALA A 236 47.37 6.80 11.83
C ALA A 236 48.32 5.59 11.63
N ALA A 237 49.35 5.58 10.77
CA ALA A 237 49.97 6.63 9.97
C ALA A 237 50.70 6.05 8.73
N ALA A 238 50.89 6.95 7.75
CA ALA A 238 51.81 6.99 6.61
C ALA A 238 53.04 6.05 6.56
N THR A 239 53.37 5.59 5.35
CA THR A 239 54.69 5.80 4.72
C THR A 239 54.59 5.86 3.20
N ASN A 240 55.49 6.65 2.63
CA ASN A 240 55.57 7.23 1.30
C ASN A 240 56.64 6.49 0.47
N SER A 241 56.43 6.29 -0.84
CA SER A 241 57.53 6.23 -1.82
C SER A 241 57.05 6.48 -3.25
N LYS A 242 57.49 7.63 -3.79
CA LYS A 242 57.87 7.98 -5.19
C LYS A 242 58.33 6.77 -6.03
N SER A 243 58.31 6.71 -7.36
CA SER A 243 58.32 7.63 -8.53
C SER A 243 58.02 6.75 -9.77
N GLU A 244 57.50 7.21 -10.91
CA GLU A 244 58.24 7.86 -12.01
C GLU A 244 57.28 8.29 -13.13
N GLU A 245 57.78 9.24 -13.90
CA GLU A 245 57.17 10.11 -14.90
C GLU A 245 57.46 9.57 -16.32
N SER A 246 56.52 9.63 -17.26
CA SER A 246 56.86 9.97 -18.65
C SER A 246 55.65 10.51 -19.42
N SER A 247 55.86 11.73 -19.89
CA SER A 247 55.06 12.49 -20.85
C SER A 247 55.12 11.87 -22.25
N MET A 248 54.02 11.95 -23.00
CA MET A 248 54.07 11.87 -24.46
C MET A 248 53.39 13.10 -25.06
N ASP A 249 54.13 13.69 -26.00
CA ASP A 249 53.91 14.95 -26.69
C ASP A 249 52.71 14.95 -27.65
N VAL A 250 52.20 16.16 -27.82
CA VAL A 250 51.22 16.59 -28.81
C VAL A 250 51.89 16.80 -30.16
N ASN A 251 51.20 16.43 -31.24
CA ASN A 251 51.41 17.00 -32.57
C ASN A 251 50.05 17.43 -33.13
#